data_AF-A0A8B6GC26-F1
#
_entry.id   AF-A0A8B6GC26-F1
#
_cell.length_a   1.000
_cell.length_b   1.000
_cell.length_c   1.000
_cell.angle_alpha   90.00
_cell.angle_beta   90.00
_cell.angle_gamma   90.00
#
_symmetry.space_group_name_H-M   'P 1'
#
loop_
_entity.id
_entity.type
_entity.pdbx_description
1 polymer ?
#
loop_
_entity_poly.entity_id
_entity_poly.type
_entity_poly.pdbx_seq_one_letter_code
_entity_poly.pdbx_strand_id
1 'polypeptide(L)'
;MATGDSKAESADKSELKANSSIPLAEFVEDVDSFMKREENESAENVLVRLDEQHRKYKFMEYNILTKKSRLKQQIPDIKTSLDIVKHLQSRKESTDPMETQFLLSDQVYAKAKIPPTNKVCLWLGANVMLEYTLDDANELLDTNLDAANKSLAQVEEDLCLIRDQTTTLEVNMARVYNWDVKRRQALQVTKS
;
A
#
# COMPACT_ATOMS: atom_id res chain seq x y z
N MET A 1 38.78 14.85 -9.83
CA MET A 1 38.76 14.90 -8.36
C MET A 1 37.38 15.39 -7.97
N ALA A 2 36.53 14.47 -7.51
CA ALA A 2 35.11 14.68 -7.26
C ALA A 2 34.87 14.82 -5.75
N THR A 3 34.29 15.94 -5.34
CA THR A 3 33.73 16.22 -4.02
C THR A 3 32.78 17.41 -4.24
N GLY A 4 31.50 17.42 -3.89
CA GLY A 4 30.63 16.45 -3.27
C GLY A 4 29.21 17.00 -3.38
N ASP A 5 28.39 16.36 -4.20
CA ASP A 5 26.94 16.54 -4.26
C ASP A 5 26.33 15.49 -3.35
N SER A 6 26.02 15.84 -2.10
CA SER A 6 25.37 14.90 -1.17
C SER A 6 24.43 15.57 -0.16
N LYS A 7 24.21 16.88 -0.29
CA LYS A 7 23.44 17.67 0.69
C LYS A 7 22.08 18.18 0.17
N ALA A 8 21.78 17.97 -1.11
CA ALA A 8 20.53 18.41 -1.74
C ALA A 8 19.41 17.35 -1.73
N GLU A 9 19.72 16.06 -1.57
CA GLU A 9 18.72 14.98 -1.62
C GLU A 9 17.96 14.75 -0.31
N SER A 10 18.42 15.28 0.83
CA SER A 10 17.79 14.99 2.13
C SER A 10 16.60 15.90 2.46
N ALA A 11 16.54 17.10 1.88
CA ALA A 11 15.50 18.09 2.18
C ALA A 11 14.20 17.87 1.38
N ASP A 12 14.29 17.30 0.18
CA ASP A 12 13.14 17.09 -0.71
C ASP A 12 12.27 15.89 -0.27
N LYS A 13 12.86 14.91 0.42
CA LYS A 13 12.14 13.76 0.98
C LYS A 13 11.38 14.06 2.27
N SER A 14 11.66 15.15 2.98
CA SER A 14 10.95 15.47 4.23
C SER A 14 9.57 16.09 4.00
N GLU A 15 9.38 16.85 2.93
CA GLU A 15 8.13 17.58 2.68
C GLU A 15 7.06 16.69 2.02
N LEU A 16 7.46 15.68 1.23
CA LEU A 16 6.54 14.67 0.68
C LEU A 16 6.00 13.69 1.75
N LYS A 17 6.71 13.53 2.87
CA LYS A 17 6.45 12.50 3.89
C LYS A 17 5.47 12.90 4.99
N ALA A 18 5.12 14.18 5.11
CA ALA A 18 4.17 14.67 6.12
C ALA A 18 2.71 14.27 5.83
N ASN A 19 2.41 13.81 4.61
CA ASN A 19 1.06 13.44 4.18
C ASN A 19 0.71 11.96 4.41
N SER A 20 1.67 11.13 4.84
CA SER A 20 1.37 9.74 5.16
C SER A 20 1.06 9.63 6.65
N SER A 21 -0.10 9.07 7.00
CA SER A 21 -0.53 8.81 8.39
C SER A 21 0.37 7.79 9.13
N ILE A 22 1.54 7.48 8.57
CA ILE A 22 2.54 6.58 9.11
C ILE A 22 3.45 7.38 10.03
N PRO A 23 3.49 7.06 11.34
CA PRO A 23 4.43 7.68 12.25
C PRO A 23 5.86 7.52 11.72
N LEU A 24 6.67 8.56 11.78
CA LEU A 24 8.09 8.49 11.43
C LEU A 24 8.89 8.01 12.64
N ALA A 25 9.80 7.06 12.43
CA ALA A 25 10.75 6.65 13.45
C ALA A 25 11.89 7.69 13.53
N GLU A 26 12.19 8.17 14.74
CA GLU A 26 13.36 9.03 14.98
C GLU A 26 14.63 8.19 14.79
N PHE A 27 15.49 8.56 13.83
CA PHE A 27 16.79 7.91 13.68
C PHE A 27 17.74 8.40 14.77
N VAL A 28 18.24 7.49 15.60
CA VAL A 28 19.12 7.82 16.72
C VAL A 28 20.57 7.66 16.28
N GLU A 29 21.20 8.73 15.81
CA GLU A 29 22.62 8.73 15.42
C GLU A 29 23.57 8.56 16.62
N ASP A 30 23.32 9.29 17.71
CA ASP A 30 24.10 9.20 18.94
C ASP A 30 23.26 8.65 20.10
N VAL A 31 23.50 7.39 20.41
CA VAL A 31 22.81 6.64 21.47
C VAL A 31 23.13 7.22 22.84
N ASP A 32 24.35 7.74 23.05
CA ASP A 32 24.76 8.31 24.33
C ASP A 32 24.02 9.61 24.64
N SER A 33 23.78 10.44 23.62
CA SER A 33 22.99 11.67 23.74
C SER A 33 21.49 11.37 23.86
N PHE A 34 21.02 10.32 23.20
CA PHE A 34 19.63 9.87 23.30
C PHE A 34 19.29 9.30 24.68
N MET A 35 20.18 8.48 25.25
CA MET A 35 20.01 7.89 26.60
C MET A 35 20.19 8.91 27.73
N LYS A 36 20.72 10.11 27.45
CA LYS A 36 20.80 11.23 28.40
C LYS A 36 19.50 12.06 28.50
N ARG A 37 18.51 11.84 27.64
CA ARG A 37 17.20 12.51 27.75
C ARG A 37 16.49 12.02 29.01
N GLU A 38 15.82 12.91 29.75
CA GLU A 38 15.11 12.59 31.01
C GLU A 38 14.04 11.49 30.84
N GLU A 39 13.53 11.31 29.62
CA GLU A 39 12.52 10.28 29.29
C GLU A 39 13.08 8.85 29.20
N ASN A 40 14.40 8.67 29.19
CA ASN A 40 15.10 7.41 28.94
C ASN A 40 15.82 6.90 30.19
N GLU A 41 15.09 6.81 31.32
CA GLU A 41 15.63 6.39 32.63
C GLU A 41 16.31 5.01 32.63
N SER A 42 15.85 4.07 31.79
CA SER A 42 16.42 2.73 31.65
C SER A 42 16.43 2.26 30.21
N ALA A 43 17.54 1.61 29.81
CA ALA A 43 17.66 0.93 28.51
C ALA A 43 16.55 -0.09 28.29
N GLU A 44 16.07 -0.74 29.35
CA GLU A 44 14.98 -1.70 29.27
C GLU A 44 13.65 -1.03 28.87
N ASN A 45 13.34 0.12 29.46
CA ASN A 45 12.13 0.89 29.12
C ASN A 45 12.18 1.40 27.67
N VAL A 46 13.36 1.83 27.21
CA VAL A 46 13.56 2.25 25.81
C VAL A 46 13.38 1.08 24.86
N LEU A 47 13.95 -0.10 25.16
CA LEU A 47 13.77 -1.30 24.35
C LEU A 47 12.31 -1.75 24.28
N VAL A 48 11.57 -1.66 25.39
CA VAL A 48 10.12 -1.97 25.41
C VAL A 48 9.34 -1.00 24.52
N ARG A 49 9.62 0.31 24.59
CA ARG A 49 8.98 1.32 23.71
C ARG A 49 9.29 1.08 22.24
N LEU A 50 10.55 0.74 21.91
CA LEU A 50 10.96 0.42 20.55
C LEU A 50 10.28 -0.87 20.04
N ASP A 51 10.14 -1.90 20.88
CA ASP A 51 9.39 -3.12 20.52
C ASP A 51 7.89 -2.84 20.30
N GLU A 52 7.28 -1.98 21.11
CA GLU A 52 5.90 -1.54 20.90
C GLU A 52 5.72 -0.80 19.57
N GLN A 53 6.66 0.10 19.21
CA GLN A 53 6.66 0.77 17.92
C GLN A 53 6.85 -0.23 16.77
N HIS A 54 7.73 -1.22 16.94
CA HIS A 54 7.97 -2.26 15.94
C HIS A 54 6.71 -3.09 15.67
N ARG A 55 5.99 -3.48 16.73
CA ARG A 55 4.70 -4.18 16.62
C ARG A 55 3.65 -3.34 15.88
N LYS A 56 3.62 -2.03 16.12
CA LYS A 56 2.72 -1.10 15.40
C LYS A 56 3.05 -1.05 13.91
N TYR A 57 4.32 -0.91 13.53
CA TYR A 57 4.72 -0.94 12.12
C TYR A 57 4.37 -2.26 11.45
N LYS A 58 4.60 -3.39 12.12
CA LYS A 58 4.24 -4.71 11.60
C LYS A 58 2.73 -4.87 11.38
N PHE A 59 1.92 -4.35 12.29
CA PHE A 59 0.46 -4.33 12.13
C PHE A 59 0.04 -3.45 10.95
N MET A 60 0.66 -2.28 10.78
CA MET A 60 0.41 -1.40 9.64
C MET A 60 0.83 -2.06 8.32
N GLU A 61 2.00 -2.70 8.28
CA GLU A 61 2.47 -3.45 7.10
C GLU A 61 1.44 -4.49 6.67
N TYR A 62 0.92 -5.27 7.62
CA TYR A 62 -0.11 -6.28 7.36
C TYR A 62 -1.38 -5.67 6.73
N ASN A 63 -1.85 -4.52 7.25
CA ASN A 63 -3.03 -3.84 6.72
C ASN A 63 -2.80 -3.34 5.28
N ILE A 64 -1.62 -2.75 5.01
CA ILE A 64 -1.29 -2.25 3.69
C ILE A 64 -1.09 -3.39 2.68
N LEU A 65 -0.46 -4.49 3.08
CA LEU A 65 -0.34 -5.70 2.25
C LEU A 65 -1.71 -6.30 1.91
N THR A 66 -2.63 -6.33 2.87
CA THR A 66 -4.01 -6.78 2.64
C THR A 66 -4.73 -5.89 1.61
N LYS A 67 -4.58 -4.56 1.74
CA LYS A 67 -5.12 -3.59 0.78
C LYS A 67 -4.51 -3.77 -0.61
N LYS A 68 -3.19 -3.99 -0.70
CA LYS A 68 -2.47 -4.28 -1.95
C LYS A 68 -3.02 -5.53 -2.63
N SER A 69 -3.24 -6.60 -1.88
CA SER A 69 -3.78 -7.86 -2.40
C SER A 69 -5.18 -7.66 -3.01
N ARG A 70 -6.07 -6.95 -2.29
CA ARG A 70 -7.41 -6.61 -2.79
C ARG A 70 -7.36 -5.80 -4.09
N LEU A 71 -6.53 -4.76 -4.14
CA LEU A 71 -6.38 -3.94 -5.36
C LEU A 71 -5.84 -4.76 -6.53
N LYS A 72 -4.85 -5.64 -6.29
CA LYS A 72 -4.30 -6.53 -7.32
C LYS A 72 -5.32 -7.52 -7.86
N GLN A 73 -6.29 -7.94 -7.05
CA GLN A 73 -7.40 -8.78 -7.51
C GLN A 73 -8.44 -7.98 -8.31
N GLN A 74 -8.75 -6.75 -7.89
CA GLN A 74 -9.78 -5.91 -8.53
C GLN A 74 -9.36 -5.34 -9.89
N ILE A 75 -8.08 -4.99 -10.07
CA ILE A 75 -7.58 -4.40 -11.32
C ILE A 75 -7.85 -5.28 -12.56
N PRO A 76 -7.55 -6.60 -12.58
CA PRO A 76 -7.86 -7.45 -13.73
C PRO A 76 -9.36 -7.61 -13.96
N ASP A 77 -10.19 -7.61 -12.91
CA ASP A 77 -11.65 -7.68 -13.06
C ASP A 77 -12.19 -6.42 -13.76
N ILE A 78 -11.69 -5.24 -13.39
CA ILE A 78 -12.04 -3.96 -14.05
C ILE A 78 -11.56 -3.96 -15.50
N LYS A 79 -10.34 -4.40 -15.78
CA LYS A 79 -9.80 -4.51 -17.15
C LYS A 79 -10.63 -5.45 -18.02
N THR A 80 -11.00 -6.61 -17.50
CA THR A 80 -11.85 -7.57 -18.21
C THR A 80 -13.22 -6.98 -18.51
N SER A 81 -13.80 -6.25 -17.56
CA SER A 81 -15.09 -5.54 -17.76
C SER A 81 -14.98 -4.49 -18.88
N LEU A 82 -13.85 -3.78 -18.92
CA LEU A 82 -13.57 -2.75 -19.92
C LEU A 82 -13.37 -3.35 -21.32
N ASP A 83 -12.66 -4.47 -21.43
CA ASP A 83 -12.52 -5.22 -22.68
C ASP A 83 -13.86 -5.74 -23.20
N ILE A 84 -14.77 -6.17 -22.31
CA ILE A 84 -16.14 -6.56 -22.69
C ILE A 84 -16.92 -5.37 -23.22
N VAL A 85 -16.87 -4.21 -22.54
CA VAL A 85 -17.56 -2.99 -23.00
C VAL A 85 -17.03 -2.54 -24.37
N LYS A 86 -15.72 -2.54 -24.58
CA LYS A 86 -15.09 -2.26 -25.88
C LYS A 86 -15.51 -3.25 -26.96
N HIS A 87 -15.62 -4.54 -26.61
CA HIS A 87 -16.11 -5.56 -27.53
C HIS A 87 -17.56 -5.29 -27.95
N LEU A 88 -18.43 -4.95 -26.98
CA LEU A 88 -19.83 -4.58 -27.24
C LEU A 88 -19.94 -3.31 -28.08
N GLN A 89 -19.09 -2.30 -27.84
CA GLN A 89 -19.02 -1.09 -28.67
C GLN A 89 -18.62 -1.41 -30.12
N SER A 90 -17.59 -2.23 -30.34
CA SER A 90 -17.17 -2.61 -31.70
C SER A 90 -18.24 -3.38 -32.49
N ARG A 91 -19.09 -4.12 -31.77
CA ARG A 91 -20.18 -4.91 -32.34
C ARG A 91 -21.47 -4.11 -32.52
N LYS A 92 -21.57 -2.90 -31.97
CA LYS A 92 -22.74 -2.02 -32.11
C LYS A 92 -23.06 -1.68 -33.57
N GLU A 93 -22.04 -1.57 -34.42
CA GLU A 93 -22.22 -1.32 -35.86
C GLU A 93 -22.54 -2.59 -36.67
N SER A 94 -22.32 -3.77 -36.07
CA SER A 94 -22.64 -5.06 -36.68
C SER A 94 -24.11 -5.42 -36.45
N THR A 95 -24.82 -5.80 -37.51
CA THR A 95 -26.24 -6.16 -37.45
C THR A 95 -26.47 -7.60 -36.95
N ASP A 96 -25.39 -8.38 -36.83
CA ASP A 96 -25.46 -9.79 -36.45
C ASP A 96 -25.65 -9.98 -34.93
N PRO A 97 -26.66 -10.77 -34.50
CA PRO A 97 -26.87 -11.09 -33.09
C PRO A 97 -25.72 -11.95 -32.56
N MET A 98 -25.15 -11.55 -31.42
CA MET A 98 -24.04 -12.25 -30.80
C MET A 98 -24.53 -13.47 -30.00
N GLU A 99 -24.03 -14.66 -30.33
CA GLU A 99 -24.24 -15.85 -29.50
C GLU A 99 -23.27 -15.83 -28.32
N THR A 100 -23.81 -15.77 -27.10
CA THR A 100 -23.02 -15.84 -25.85
C THR A 100 -23.55 -16.93 -24.94
N GLN A 101 -22.73 -17.34 -23.99
CA GLN A 101 -23.12 -18.24 -22.91
C GLN A 101 -23.31 -17.41 -21.65
N PHE A 102 -24.56 -17.21 -21.26
CA PHE A 102 -24.92 -16.50 -20.04
C PHE A 102 -24.74 -17.41 -18.82
N LEU A 103 -24.12 -16.90 -17.77
CA LEU A 103 -23.90 -17.62 -16.52
C LEU A 103 -25.17 -17.53 -15.66
N LEU A 104 -25.85 -18.66 -15.41
CA LEU A 104 -26.98 -18.74 -14.47
C LEU A 104 -26.51 -19.12 -13.05
N SER A 105 -25.48 -19.95 -12.97
CA SER A 105 -24.85 -20.41 -11.74
C SER A 105 -23.40 -20.82 -12.04
N ASP A 106 -22.58 -21.05 -11.02
CA ASP A 106 -21.12 -21.26 -11.12
C ASP A 106 -20.71 -22.36 -12.13
N GLN A 107 -21.59 -23.33 -12.42
CA GLN A 107 -21.36 -24.40 -13.40
C GLN A 107 -22.49 -24.53 -14.44
N VAL A 108 -23.42 -23.58 -14.51
CA VAL A 108 -24.59 -23.65 -15.40
C VAL A 108 -24.60 -22.45 -16.34
N TYR A 109 -24.46 -22.73 -17.63
CA TYR A 109 -24.44 -21.74 -18.70
C TYR A 109 -25.61 -21.97 -19.66
N ALA A 110 -26.31 -20.91 -20.06
CA ALA A 110 -27.31 -20.96 -21.12
C ALA A 110 -26.84 -20.22 -22.36
N LYS A 111 -27.10 -20.80 -23.53
CA LYS A 111 -26.85 -20.13 -24.80
C LYS A 111 -27.92 -19.05 -25.02
N ALA A 112 -27.49 -17.81 -25.22
CA ALA A 112 -28.35 -16.66 -25.46
C ALA A 112 -27.88 -15.89 -26.69
N LYS A 113 -28.83 -15.33 -27.45
CA LYS A 113 -28.56 -14.41 -28.55
C LYS A 113 -28.79 -12.99 -28.07
N ILE A 114 -27.74 -12.17 -28.07
CA ILE A 114 -27.78 -10.78 -27.63
C ILE A 114 -27.91 -9.90 -28.88
N PRO A 115 -29.01 -9.15 -29.04
CA PRO A 115 -29.11 -8.13 -30.08
C PRO A 115 -28.16 -6.96 -29.76
N PRO A 116 -27.73 -6.17 -30.75
CA PRO A 116 -26.88 -5.01 -30.49
C PRO A 116 -27.56 -4.04 -29.51
N THR A 117 -26.97 -3.84 -28.34
CA THR A 117 -27.47 -2.95 -27.28
C THR A 117 -26.57 -1.73 -27.11
N ASN A 118 -27.17 -0.60 -26.71
CA ASN A 118 -26.46 0.64 -26.42
C ASN A 118 -26.19 0.88 -24.93
N LYS A 119 -26.67 -0.02 -24.09
CA LYS A 119 -26.74 0.19 -22.65
C LYS A 119 -26.26 -1.04 -21.90
N VAL A 120 -25.61 -0.81 -20.77
CA VAL A 120 -25.08 -1.82 -19.86
C VAL A 120 -25.44 -1.47 -18.42
N CYS A 121 -25.68 -2.49 -17.60
CA CYS A 121 -25.96 -2.32 -16.19
C CYS A 121 -24.69 -2.57 -15.38
N LEU A 122 -24.24 -1.57 -14.63
CA LEU A 122 -23.07 -1.64 -13.77
C LEU A 122 -23.49 -1.68 -12.30
N TRP A 123 -22.77 -2.49 -11.52
CA TRP A 123 -22.95 -2.57 -10.08
C TRP A 123 -21.98 -1.62 -9.37
N LEU A 124 -22.49 -0.59 -8.69
CA LEU A 124 -21.65 0.40 -8.00
C LEU A 124 -21.35 0.01 -6.54
N GLY A 125 -21.95 -1.08 -6.06
CA GLY A 125 -21.89 -1.49 -4.66
C GLY A 125 -23.13 -1.03 -3.87
N ALA A 126 -23.14 -1.32 -2.57
CA ALA A 126 -24.23 -0.97 -1.65
C ALA A 126 -25.64 -1.36 -2.14
N ASN A 127 -25.77 -2.48 -2.85
CA ASN A 127 -27.03 -2.95 -3.45
C ASN A 127 -27.62 -2.02 -4.53
N VAL A 128 -26.78 -1.21 -5.18
CA VAL A 128 -27.18 -0.27 -6.24
C VAL A 128 -26.62 -0.71 -7.59
N MET A 129 -27.52 -0.83 -8.56
CA MET A 129 -27.22 -1.06 -9.97
C MET A 129 -27.78 0.11 -10.79
N LEU A 130 -26.97 0.63 -11.73
CA LEU A 130 -27.38 1.71 -12.62
C LEU A 130 -27.13 1.31 -14.07
N GLU A 131 -28.04 1.77 -14.94
CA GLU A 131 -27.94 1.63 -16.39
C GLU A 131 -27.10 2.79 -16.93
N TYR A 132 -26.06 2.48 -17.70
CA TYR A 132 -25.20 3.44 -18.37
C TYR A 132 -25.20 3.18 -19.87
N THR A 133 -24.89 4.21 -20.65
CA THR A 133 -24.54 4.02 -22.06
C THR A 133 -23.16 3.35 -22.15
N LEU A 134 -22.87 2.71 -23.29
CA LEU A 134 -21.55 2.09 -23.50
C LEU A 134 -20.39 3.09 -23.35
N ASP A 135 -20.60 4.34 -23.77
CA ASP A 135 -19.58 5.37 -23.74
C ASP A 135 -19.32 5.87 -22.31
N ASP A 136 -20.39 6.17 -21.56
CA ASP A 136 -20.30 6.56 -20.14
C ASP A 136 -19.71 5.42 -19.28
N ALA A 137 -20.08 4.17 -19.59
CA ALA A 137 -19.55 3.00 -18.90
C ALA A 137 -18.04 2.85 -19.13
N ASN A 138 -17.56 3.11 -20.34
CA ASN A 138 -16.14 3.05 -20.64
C ASN A 138 -15.37 4.16 -19.90
N GLU A 139 -15.87 5.39 -19.89
CA GLU A 139 -15.25 6.51 -19.14
C GLU A 139 -15.24 6.26 -17.63
N LEU A 140 -16.32 5.70 -17.07
CA LEU A 140 -16.41 5.36 -15.66
C LEU A 140 -15.41 4.25 -15.28
N LEU A 141 -15.30 3.20 -16.10
CA LEU A 141 -14.37 2.09 -15.88
C LEU A 141 -12.91 2.53 -16.05
N ASP A 142 -12.60 3.39 -17.03
CA ASP A 142 -11.26 3.98 -17.21
C ASP A 142 -10.89 4.84 -15.99
N THR A 143 -11.80 5.70 -15.53
CA THR A 143 -11.59 6.54 -14.34
C THR A 143 -11.37 5.69 -13.08
N ASN A 144 -12.13 4.59 -12.93
CA ASN A 144 -11.98 3.67 -11.80
C ASN A 144 -10.64 2.92 -11.87
N LEU A 145 -10.24 2.47 -13.06
CA LEU A 145 -8.96 1.81 -13.31
C LEU A 145 -7.79 2.74 -12.95
N ASP A 146 -7.86 4.00 -13.34
CA ASP A 146 -6.85 5.00 -13.00
C ASP A 146 -6.79 5.28 -11.50
N ALA A 147 -7.95 5.39 -10.83
CA ALA A 147 -8.02 5.54 -9.39
C ALA A 147 -7.44 4.31 -8.65
N ALA A 148 -7.72 3.11 -9.14
CA ALA A 148 -7.17 1.87 -8.60
C ALA A 148 -5.65 1.75 -8.79
N ASN A 149 -5.14 2.14 -9.97
CA ASN A 149 -3.70 2.17 -10.25
C ASN A 149 -2.97 3.22 -9.40
N LYS A 150 -3.52 4.43 -9.26
CA LYS A 150 -2.99 5.47 -8.36
C LYS A 150 -2.98 4.99 -6.91
N SER A 151 -4.06 4.35 -6.47
CA SER A 151 -4.15 3.76 -5.13
C SER A 151 -3.12 2.65 -4.92
N LEU A 152 -2.84 1.84 -5.96
CA LEU A 152 -1.81 0.80 -5.89
C LEU A 152 -0.42 1.40 -5.79
N ALA A 153 -0.11 2.44 -6.57
CA ALA A 153 1.17 3.16 -6.48
C ALA A 153 1.38 3.77 -5.08
N GLN A 154 0.37 4.43 -4.53
CA GLN A 154 0.43 4.98 -3.17
C GLN A 154 0.69 3.88 -2.13
N VAL A 155 -0.01 2.75 -2.24
CA VAL A 155 0.17 1.59 -1.34
C VAL A 155 1.58 1.00 -1.44
N GLU A 156 2.19 1.02 -2.63
CA GLU A 156 3.57 0.56 -2.80
C GLU A 156 4.60 1.51 -2.20
N GLU A 157 4.38 2.82 -2.32
CA GLU A 157 5.19 3.84 -1.66
C GLU A 157 5.07 3.73 -0.14
N ASP A 158 3.85 3.62 0.39
CA ASP A 158 3.60 3.44 1.82
C ASP A 158 4.30 2.18 2.37
N LEU A 159 4.30 1.06 1.62
CA LEU A 159 5.06 -0.14 2.00
C LEU A 159 6.56 0.09 2.02
N CYS A 160 7.09 0.87 1.08
CA CYS A 160 8.50 1.22 1.08
C CYS A 160 8.85 2.04 2.32
N LEU A 161 8.02 3.02 2.66
CA LEU A 161 8.19 3.84 3.87
C LEU A 161 8.17 2.98 5.14
N ILE A 162 7.20 2.07 5.30
CA ILE A 162 7.14 1.19 6.48
C ILE A 162 8.37 0.31 6.59
N ARG A 163 8.90 -0.20 5.47
CA ARG A 163 10.12 -1.00 5.47
C ARG A 163 11.32 -0.20 5.92
N ASP A 164 11.50 1.02 5.38
CA ASP A 164 12.58 1.92 5.78
C ASP A 164 12.50 2.29 7.27
N GLN A 165 11.29 2.55 7.78
CA GLN A 165 11.06 2.83 9.20
C GLN A 165 11.35 1.61 10.08
N THR A 166 10.94 0.40 9.64
CA THR A 166 11.23 -0.84 10.35
C THR A 166 12.74 -1.07 10.45
N THR A 167 13.49 -0.94 9.36
CA THR A 167 14.95 -1.06 9.37
C THR A 167 15.61 -0.01 10.26
N THR A 168 15.14 1.24 10.21
CA THR A 168 15.62 2.31 11.09
C THR A 168 15.43 1.96 12.57
N LEU A 169 14.25 1.44 12.91
CA LEU A 169 13.92 1.02 14.27
C LEU A 169 14.74 -0.19 14.73
N GLU A 170 14.97 -1.17 13.86
CA GLU A 170 15.82 -2.33 14.14
C GLU A 170 17.27 -1.91 14.42
N VAL A 171 17.81 -0.98 13.62
CA VAL A 171 19.15 -0.41 13.84
C VAL A 171 19.21 0.33 15.18
N ASN A 172 18.21 1.14 15.49
CA ASN A 172 18.12 1.84 16.78
C ASN A 172 18.04 0.84 17.96
N MET A 173 17.25 -0.23 17.83
CA MET A 173 17.13 -1.27 18.86
C MET A 173 18.46 -2.00 19.09
N ALA A 174 19.17 -2.36 18.02
CA ALA A 174 20.50 -2.98 18.11
C ALA A 174 21.53 -2.05 18.75
N ARG A 175 21.46 -0.75 18.43
CA ARG A 175 22.31 0.30 19.01
C ARG A 175 22.09 0.45 20.52
N VAL A 176 20.84 0.51 20.98
CA VAL A 176 20.50 0.57 22.41
C VAL A 176 20.92 -0.71 23.13
N TYR A 177 20.72 -1.88 22.52
CA TYR A 177 21.17 -3.15 23.08
C TYR A 177 22.70 -3.19 23.27
N ASN A 178 23.46 -2.78 22.25
CA ASN A 178 24.92 -2.72 22.31
C ASN A 178 25.41 -1.76 23.41
N TRP A 179 24.72 -0.62 23.59
CA TRP A 179 25.02 0.32 24.65
C TRP A 179 24.80 -0.28 26.04
N ASP A 180 23.69 -0.97 26.27
CA ASP A 180 23.39 -1.59 27.57
C ASP A 180 24.36 -2.72 27.91
N VAL A 181 24.77 -3.53 26.92
CA VAL A 181 25.81 -4.57 27.10
C VAL A 181 27.14 -3.95 27.51
N LYS A 182 27.59 -2.87 26.84
CA LYS A 182 28.83 -2.16 27.21
C LYS A 182 28.77 -1.61 28.63
N ARG A 183 27.63 -1.03 29.03
CA ARG A 183 27.42 -0.53 30.40
C ARG A 183 27.49 -1.66 31.44
N ARG A 184 26.84 -2.80 31.18
CA ARG A 184 26.87 -3.97 32.09
C ARG A 184 28.28 -4.55 32.22
N GLN A 185 29.02 -4.66 31.12
CA GLN A 185 30.41 -5.13 31.14
C GLN A 185 31.31 -4.19 31.94
N ALA A 186 31.19 -2.88 31.74
CA ALA A 186 31.95 -1.89 32.52
C ALA A 186 31.67 -2.02 34.03
N LEU A 187 30.40 -2.15 34.43
CA LEU A 187 30.02 -2.33 35.84
C LEU A 187 30.54 -3.63 36.48
N GLN A 188 30.76 -4.69 35.69
CA GLN A 188 31.35 -5.94 36.18
C GLN A 188 32.87 -5.85 36.36
N VAL A 189 33.56 -5.14 35.45
CA VAL A 189 35.01 -4.92 35.52
C VAL A 189 35.37 -4.05 36.73
N THR A 190 34.57 -3.04 37.08
CA THR A 190 34.83 -2.19 38.27
C THR A 190 34.54 -2.88 39.60
N LYS A 191 33.90 -4.07 39.58
CA LYS A 191 33.56 -4.85 40.79
C LYS A 191 34.52 -6.01 41.07
N SER A 192 35.46 -6.30 40.16
CA SER A 192 36.55 -7.27 40.35
C SER A 192 37.84 -6.56 40.73
#